data_AF-A0A5J9T282-F1
#
_entry.id   AF-A0A5J9T282-F1
#
_cell.length_a   1.000
_cell.length_b   1.000
_cell.length_c   1.000
_cell.angle_alpha   90.00
_cell.angle_beta   90.00
_cell.angle_gamma   90.00
#
_symmetry.space_group_name_H-M   'P 1'
#
loop_
_entity.id
_entity.type
_entity.pdbx_description
1 polymer ?
#
loop_
_entity_poly.entity_id
_entity_poly.type
_entity_poly.pdbx_seq_one_letter_code
_entity_poly.pdbx_strand_id
1 'polypeptide(L)'
;MDRNGQASSSHEERIAQIYPPDGDRNQDWGWPRFVKRSDLKSSVYARNGVVTIMCGVIIERESLDDPLCIPRSDIGSHFGKLLDSTEGSDVLFVIGGDTFPAHRAVLAARSPVFKAQLFGSMADAKMPSITMHDITSATFKAMLRFVYTDSLPEDDELELGDSPTPIEVFQDLLAVADRYALDRLKLICARKLWEIMSEEENFKKVVLTDGYIQLAQKFPSILAELREKALNQSVNAS
;
A
#
# COMPACT_ATOMS: atom_id res chain seq x y z
N MET A 1 -0.71 11.63 -27.17
CA MET A 1 0.40 10.96 -26.47
C MET A 1 1.54 10.67 -27.44
N ASP A 2 2.76 10.54 -26.94
CA ASP A 2 3.90 10.03 -27.72
C ASP A 2 3.84 8.48 -27.83
N ARG A 3 4.89 7.85 -28.40
CA ARG A 3 4.89 6.40 -28.64
C ARG A 3 4.94 5.58 -27.34
N ASN A 4 5.10 6.23 -26.19
CA ASN A 4 5.30 5.62 -24.88
C ASN A 4 4.13 5.93 -23.92
N GLY A 5 2.99 6.41 -24.44
CA GLY A 5 1.82 6.72 -23.60
C GLY A 5 1.95 7.99 -22.76
N GLN A 6 3.04 8.76 -22.89
CA GLN A 6 3.14 10.07 -22.24
C GLN A 6 2.30 11.12 -22.97
N ALA A 7 1.62 11.99 -22.22
CA ALA A 7 0.94 13.15 -22.78
C ALA A 7 1.94 14.00 -23.57
N SER A 8 1.60 14.34 -24.82
CA SER A 8 2.50 15.16 -25.64
C SER A 8 2.46 16.58 -25.11
N SER A 9 3.60 17.08 -24.59
CA SER A 9 3.74 18.39 -23.95
C SER A 9 3.48 19.61 -24.85
N SER A 10 3.12 19.41 -26.12
CA SER A 10 2.93 20.49 -27.07
C SER A 10 1.47 20.91 -27.26
N HIS A 11 0.48 20.08 -26.90
CA HIS A 11 -0.93 20.31 -27.25
C HIS A 11 -1.89 19.68 -26.21
N GLU A 12 -1.73 20.03 -24.94
CA GLU A 12 -2.64 19.58 -23.88
C GLU A 12 -3.60 20.72 -23.53
N GLU A 13 -4.73 20.82 -24.24
CA GLU A 13 -5.84 21.68 -23.82
C GLU A 13 -6.61 20.94 -22.72
N ARG A 14 -6.26 21.22 -21.46
CA ARG A 14 -6.98 20.68 -20.31
C ARG A 14 -8.25 21.48 -20.10
N ILE A 15 -9.38 20.89 -20.48
CA ILE A 15 -10.71 21.45 -20.25
C ILE A 15 -11.29 20.77 -19.01
N ALA A 16 -11.57 21.55 -17.96
CA ALA A 16 -12.23 21.08 -16.75
C ALA A 16 -13.60 21.77 -16.63
N GLN A 17 -14.63 21.00 -16.25
CA GLN A 17 -15.98 21.51 -16.02
C GLN A 17 -16.55 20.88 -14.76
N ILE A 18 -17.17 21.71 -13.92
CA ILE A 18 -17.84 21.30 -12.69
C ILE A 18 -19.32 21.10 -13.02
N TYR A 19 -19.86 19.95 -12.65
CA TYR A 19 -21.28 19.62 -12.83
C TYR A 19 -21.96 19.64 -11.46
N PRO A 20 -23.03 20.43 -11.26
CA PRO A 20 -23.73 20.48 -9.98
C PRO A 20 -24.51 19.18 -9.73
N PRO A 21 -24.64 18.74 -8.47
CA PRO A 21 -25.35 17.51 -8.10
C PRO A 21 -26.85 17.56 -8.42
N ASP A 22 -27.45 18.75 -8.49
CA ASP A 22 -28.88 18.98 -8.76
C ASP A 22 -29.23 19.04 -10.26
N GLY A 23 -28.35 18.55 -11.14
CA GLY A 23 -28.65 18.42 -12.55
C GLY A 23 -29.85 17.51 -12.81
N ASP A 24 -30.66 17.86 -13.83
CA ASP A 24 -31.74 17.00 -14.32
C ASP A 24 -31.19 15.60 -14.63
N ARG A 25 -31.76 14.55 -14.01
CA ARG A 25 -31.28 13.15 -14.14
C ARG A 25 -31.32 12.64 -15.58
N ASN A 26 -31.97 13.38 -16.48
CA ASN A 26 -32.06 13.10 -17.91
C ASN A 26 -31.05 13.89 -18.78
N GLN A 27 -30.10 14.62 -18.18
CA GLN A 27 -29.15 15.43 -18.95
C GLN A 27 -27.76 14.79 -18.96
N ASP A 28 -27.30 14.39 -20.14
CA ASP A 28 -25.92 13.94 -20.36
C ASP A 28 -24.94 15.07 -20.01
N TRP A 29 -23.89 14.75 -19.24
CA TRP A 29 -22.82 15.68 -18.90
C TRP A 29 -21.62 15.49 -19.83
N GLY A 30 -21.10 16.61 -20.33
CA GLY A 30 -19.93 16.60 -21.19
C GLY A 30 -19.83 17.84 -22.05
N TRP A 31 -18.87 17.80 -22.98
CA TRP A 31 -18.70 18.83 -23.99
C TRP A 31 -19.36 18.40 -25.30
N PRO A 32 -20.57 18.87 -25.64
CA PRO A 32 -21.22 18.51 -26.90
C PRO A 32 -20.41 18.92 -28.14
N ARG A 33 -19.43 19.81 -27.96
CA ARG A 33 -18.46 20.23 -28.97
C ARG A 33 -17.03 20.15 -28.44
N PHE A 34 -16.65 18.99 -27.91
CA PHE A 34 -15.34 18.74 -27.31
C PHE A 34 -14.16 19.07 -28.24
N VAL A 35 -14.20 18.62 -29.50
CA VAL A 35 -13.12 18.85 -30.47
C VAL A 35 -13.67 18.85 -31.90
N LYS A 36 -13.08 19.67 -32.79
CA LYS A 36 -13.48 19.67 -34.20
C LYS A 36 -13.00 18.41 -34.90
N ARG A 37 -13.83 17.90 -35.81
CA ARG A 37 -13.48 16.72 -36.62
C ARG A 37 -12.24 16.94 -37.49
N SER A 38 -11.99 18.17 -37.96
CA SER A 38 -10.77 18.54 -38.70
C SER A 38 -9.52 18.29 -37.88
N ASP A 39 -9.60 18.60 -36.59
CA ASP A 39 -8.47 18.60 -35.69
C ASP A 39 -8.15 17.15 -35.29
N LEU A 40 -9.18 16.34 -34.99
CA LEU A 40 -9.02 14.90 -34.79
C LEU A 40 -8.45 14.15 -36.00
N LYS A 41 -8.74 14.60 -37.23
CA LYS A 41 -8.20 14.00 -38.45
C LYS A 41 -6.74 14.37 -38.71
N SER A 42 -6.20 15.37 -38.00
CA SER A 42 -4.78 15.67 -38.09
C SER A 42 -3.97 14.52 -37.47
N SER A 43 -2.80 14.22 -38.05
CA SER A 43 -1.87 13.20 -37.55
C SER A 43 -1.32 13.50 -36.14
N VAL A 44 -1.63 14.69 -35.61
CA VAL A 44 -1.27 15.14 -34.26
C VAL A 44 -2.08 14.40 -33.20
N TYR A 45 -3.38 14.19 -33.44
CA TYR A 45 -4.29 13.57 -32.46
C TYR A 45 -4.71 12.14 -32.82
N ALA A 46 -4.76 11.79 -34.10
CA ALA A 46 -5.02 10.43 -34.55
C ALA A 46 -3.72 9.73 -34.96
N ARG A 47 -3.37 8.65 -34.26
CA ARG A 47 -2.25 7.76 -34.64
C ARG A 47 -2.82 6.45 -35.15
N ASN A 48 -2.47 6.07 -36.38
CA ASN A 48 -2.96 4.85 -37.04
C ASN A 48 -4.50 4.74 -37.07
N GLY A 49 -5.20 5.88 -37.18
CA GLY A 49 -6.67 5.92 -37.16
C GLY A 49 -7.30 5.79 -35.77
N VAL A 50 -6.49 5.69 -34.71
CA VAL A 50 -6.95 5.63 -33.31
C VAL A 50 -6.80 6.99 -32.65
N VAL A 51 -7.84 7.39 -31.91
CA VAL A 51 -7.86 8.57 -31.04
C VAL A 51 -8.06 8.08 -29.61
N THR A 52 -7.18 8.49 -28.69
CA THR A 52 -7.30 8.20 -27.26
C THR A 52 -7.81 9.44 -26.54
N ILE A 53 -8.93 9.30 -25.83
CA ILE A 53 -9.49 10.36 -24.99
C ILE A 53 -9.23 9.98 -23.53
N MET A 54 -8.61 10.88 -22.76
CA MET A 54 -8.46 10.73 -21.32
C MET A 54 -9.55 11.52 -20.61
N CYS A 55 -10.28 10.87 -19.71
CA CYS A 55 -11.28 11.50 -18.86
C CYS A 55 -10.85 11.37 -17.40
N GLY A 56 -10.55 12.50 -16.75
CA GLY A 56 -10.37 12.56 -15.31
C GLY A 56 -11.67 13.00 -14.65
N VAL A 57 -12.22 12.18 -13.75
CA VAL A 57 -13.41 12.54 -12.97
C VAL A 57 -12.97 12.78 -11.53
N ILE A 58 -13.16 14.00 -11.06
CA ILE A 58 -12.98 14.36 -9.65
C ILE A 58 -14.36 14.40 -9.04
N ILE A 59 -14.63 13.47 -8.12
CA ILE A 59 -15.84 13.49 -7.32
C ILE A 59 -15.52 14.32 -6.08
N GLU A 60 -15.93 15.58 -6.08
CA GLU A 60 -16.03 16.33 -4.85
C GLU A 60 -17.14 15.68 -4.02
N ARG A 61 -16.75 14.91 -3.01
CA ARG A 61 -17.67 14.60 -1.94
C ARG A 61 -17.92 15.93 -1.25
N GLU A 62 -19.19 16.30 -1.14
CA GLU A 62 -19.67 17.34 -0.25
C GLU A 62 -18.87 17.32 1.07
N SER A 63 -17.86 18.17 1.19
CA SER A 63 -17.66 18.88 2.44
C SER A 63 -18.65 20.02 2.37
N LEU A 64 -19.93 19.70 2.54
CA LEU A 64 -20.83 20.70 3.08
C LEU A 64 -20.12 21.25 4.31
N ASP A 65 -20.20 22.55 4.52
CA ASP A 65 -19.95 23.20 5.80
C ASP A 65 -20.88 22.59 6.87
N ASP A 66 -20.68 21.30 7.17
CA ASP A 66 -21.38 20.55 8.18
C ASP A 66 -20.61 20.80 9.47
N PRO A 67 -21.13 21.64 10.39
CA PRO A 67 -20.50 21.84 11.68
C PRO A 67 -20.42 20.55 12.51
N LEU A 68 -21.03 19.45 12.04
CA LEU A 68 -21.04 18.13 12.65
C LEU A 68 -20.21 17.09 11.87
N CYS A 69 -19.34 17.51 10.94
CA CYS A 69 -18.46 16.59 10.21
C CYS A 69 -17.69 15.69 11.19
N ILE A 70 -17.99 14.38 11.15
CA ILE A 70 -17.40 13.40 12.06
C ILE A 70 -15.92 13.24 11.70
N PRO A 71 -14.98 13.56 12.60
CA PRO A 71 -13.57 13.40 12.32
C PRO A 71 -13.23 11.93 12.09
N ARG A 72 -12.20 11.67 11.27
CA ARG A 72 -11.68 10.32 11.12
C ARG A 72 -11.23 9.78 12.48
N SER A 73 -11.31 8.47 12.65
CA SER A 73 -10.84 7.81 13.86
C SER A 73 -9.37 8.14 14.13
N ASP A 74 -9.08 8.57 15.36
CA ASP A 74 -7.75 8.93 15.85
C ASP A 74 -7.14 7.83 16.73
N ILE A 75 -7.83 6.69 16.88
CA ILE A 75 -7.40 5.57 17.72
C ILE A 75 -5.97 5.12 17.38
N GLY A 76 -5.64 5.04 16.09
CA GLY A 76 -4.30 4.68 15.64
C GLY A 76 -3.24 5.69 16.09
N SER A 77 -3.56 6.98 16.13
CA SER A 77 -2.67 8.02 16.65
C SER A 77 -2.48 7.87 18.16
N HIS A 78 -3.54 7.60 18.91
CA HIS A 78 -3.48 7.40 20.35
C HIS A 78 -2.63 6.18 20.73
N PHE A 79 -2.82 5.04 20.07
CA PHE A 79 -1.98 3.86 20.28
C PHE A 79 -0.55 4.05 19.76
N GLY A 80 -0.36 4.80 18.67
CA GLY A 80 0.98 5.21 18.22
C GLY A 80 1.74 5.99 19.30
N LYS A 81 1.10 7.00 19.90
CA LYS A 81 1.66 7.77 21.03
C LYS A 81 1.95 6.89 22.25
N LEU A 82 1.08 5.93 22.54
CA LEU A 82 1.31 4.97 23.63
C LEU A 82 2.60 4.16 23.37
N LEU A 83 2.79 3.65 22.15
CA LEU A 83 4.02 2.97 21.76
C LEU A 83 5.25 3.87 21.90
N ASP A 84 5.16 5.13 21.43
CA ASP A 84 6.28 6.08 21.44
C ASP A 84 6.67 6.53 22.87
N SER A 85 5.69 6.65 23.76
CA SER A 85 5.90 7.04 25.18
C SER A 85 6.48 5.90 26.02
N THR A 86 6.30 4.64 25.60
CA THR A 86 6.63 3.42 26.34
C THR A 86 5.91 3.25 27.70
N GLU A 87 4.99 4.15 28.04
CA GLU A 87 4.29 4.17 29.33
C GLU A 87 3.43 2.90 29.52
N GLY A 88 3.69 2.15 30.60
CA GLY A 88 2.97 0.92 30.89
C GLY A 88 3.44 -0.31 30.10
N SER A 89 4.58 -0.22 29.41
CA SER A 89 5.19 -1.37 28.72
C SER A 89 5.51 -2.49 29.72
N ASP A 90 5.06 -3.70 29.41
CA ASP A 90 5.16 -4.91 30.23
C ASP A 90 5.90 -6.05 29.50
N VAL A 91 6.50 -5.75 28.34
CA VAL A 91 7.39 -6.63 27.59
C VAL A 91 8.43 -5.83 26.81
N LEU A 92 9.64 -6.36 26.68
CA LEU A 92 10.76 -5.78 25.94
C LEU A 92 11.24 -6.77 24.86
N PHE A 93 11.24 -6.37 23.59
CA PHE A 93 11.86 -7.18 22.54
C PHE A 93 13.30 -6.75 22.29
N VAL A 94 14.21 -7.71 22.11
CA VAL A 94 15.63 -7.47 21.81
C VAL A 94 15.96 -8.05 20.45
N ILE A 95 16.36 -7.21 19.50
CA ILE A 95 16.61 -7.57 18.09
C ILE A 95 17.88 -6.87 17.62
N GLY A 96 18.90 -7.64 17.22
CA GLY A 96 20.13 -7.06 16.69
C GLY A 96 20.88 -6.10 17.64
N GLY A 97 20.58 -6.13 18.95
CA GLY A 97 21.10 -5.18 19.93
C GLY A 97 20.16 -3.99 20.21
N ASP A 98 19.16 -3.76 19.34
CA ASP A 98 18.10 -2.79 19.58
C ASP A 98 17.05 -3.34 20.53
N THR A 99 16.38 -2.44 21.26
CA THR A 99 15.35 -2.80 22.23
C THR A 99 14.04 -2.08 21.93
N PHE A 100 12.92 -2.81 22.08
CA PHE A 100 11.59 -2.34 21.74
C PHE A 100 10.62 -2.63 22.89
N PRO A 101 10.38 -1.66 23.78
CA PRO A 101 9.34 -1.75 24.80
C PRO A 101 7.95 -1.82 24.14
N ALA A 102 7.08 -2.68 24.65
CA ALA A 102 5.73 -2.87 24.12
C ALA A 102 4.75 -3.36 25.19
N HIS A 103 3.48 -3.49 24.78
CA HIS A 103 2.35 -3.87 25.62
C HIS A 103 1.80 -5.23 25.20
N ARG A 104 1.85 -6.21 26.09
CA ARG A 104 1.40 -7.59 25.83
C ARG A 104 -0.06 -7.63 25.39
N ALA A 105 -0.92 -6.84 26.05
CA ALA A 105 -2.34 -6.78 25.75
C ALA A 105 -2.62 -6.32 24.31
N VAL A 106 -1.92 -5.30 23.84
CA VAL A 106 -2.06 -4.77 22.46
C VAL A 106 -1.58 -5.81 21.44
N LEU A 107 -0.39 -6.38 21.67
CA LEU A 107 0.19 -7.41 20.79
C LEU A 107 -0.72 -8.63 20.67
N ALA A 108 -1.21 -9.14 21.80
CA ALA A 108 -2.09 -10.31 21.84
C ALA A 108 -3.49 -10.07 21.28
N ALA A 109 -4.01 -8.83 21.36
CA ALA A 109 -5.27 -8.48 20.73
C ALA A 109 -5.15 -8.46 19.20
N ARG A 110 -3.97 -8.13 18.66
CA ARG A 110 -3.74 -7.90 17.24
C ARG A 110 -3.13 -9.10 16.51
N SER A 111 -2.51 -10.03 17.23
CA SER A 111 -1.92 -11.24 16.67
C SER A 111 -2.20 -12.45 17.55
N PRO A 112 -2.83 -13.52 17.00
CA PRO A 112 -3.03 -14.77 17.73
C PRO A 112 -1.69 -15.46 18.06
N VAL A 113 -0.65 -15.22 17.26
CA VAL A 113 0.70 -15.76 17.51
C VAL A 113 1.34 -15.05 18.70
N PHE A 114 1.27 -13.71 18.77
CA PHE A 114 1.68 -13.00 19.98
C PHE A 114 0.84 -13.40 21.19
N LYS A 115 -0.47 -13.60 21.02
CA LYS A 115 -1.34 -14.09 22.11
C LYS A 115 -0.85 -15.43 22.66
N ALA A 116 -0.55 -16.39 21.79
CA ALA A 116 -0.01 -17.67 22.20
C ALA A 116 1.39 -17.54 22.83
N GLN A 117 2.27 -16.71 22.27
CA GLN A 117 3.63 -16.49 22.76
C GLN A 117 3.65 -15.81 24.14
N LEU A 118 2.74 -14.87 24.39
CA LEU A 118 2.72 -14.03 25.60
C LEU A 118 1.75 -14.54 26.67
N PHE A 119 0.69 -15.25 26.31
CA PHE A 119 -0.32 -15.70 27.26
C PHE A 119 -0.64 -17.20 27.15
N GLY A 120 0.08 -17.94 26.29
CA GLY A 120 -0.08 -19.37 26.16
C GLY A 120 0.43 -20.14 27.38
N SER A 121 0.13 -21.44 27.42
CA SER A 121 0.48 -22.33 28.54
C SER A 121 1.99 -22.49 28.78
N MET A 122 2.80 -22.19 27.77
CA MET A 122 4.27 -22.20 27.84
C MET A 122 4.87 -20.80 27.95
N ALA A 123 4.05 -19.76 28.04
CA ALA A 123 4.54 -18.40 28.23
C ALA A 123 5.12 -18.28 29.64
N ASP A 124 6.42 -17.98 29.72
CA ASP A 124 7.04 -17.67 31.00
C ASP A 124 6.49 -16.32 31.48
N ALA A 125 5.49 -16.37 32.35
CA ALA A 125 4.76 -15.21 32.86
C ALA A 125 5.67 -14.17 33.54
N LYS A 126 6.93 -14.53 33.82
CA LYS A 126 7.91 -13.68 34.47
C LYS A 126 9.04 -13.19 33.56
N MET A 127 9.14 -13.61 32.30
CA MET A 127 10.18 -13.08 31.40
C MET A 127 9.79 -11.69 30.89
N PRO A 128 10.52 -10.64 31.28
CA PRO A 128 10.24 -9.28 30.81
C PRO A 128 10.82 -9.03 29.42
N SER A 129 11.74 -9.87 28.94
CA SER A 129 12.44 -9.69 27.67
C SER A 129 12.32 -10.90 26.74
N ILE A 130 12.16 -10.62 25.44
CA ILE A 130 12.04 -11.61 24.37
C ILE A 130 13.08 -11.27 23.30
N THR A 131 14.05 -12.17 23.10
CA THR A 131 15.04 -12.01 22.02
C THR A 131 14.51 -12.63 20.74
N MET A 132 14.62 -11.92 19.61
CA MET A 132 14.28 -12.44 18.29
C MET A 132 15.48 -12.36 17.35
N HIS A 133 15.73 -13.45 16.62
CA HIS A 133 16.93 -13.61 15.80
C HIS A 133 16.69 -13.55 14.28
N ASP A 134 15.47 -13.87 13.82
CA ASP A 134 15.14 -13.99 12.39
C ASP A 134 14.44 -12.75 11.82
N ILE A 135 14.54 -11.60 12.50
CA ILE A 135 13.91 -10.35 12.07
C ILE A 135 14.89 -9.21 12.21
N THR A 136 14.93 -8.31 11.24
CA THR A 136 15.72 -7.08 11.35
C THR A 136 15.00 -6.07 12.25
N SER A 137 15.74 -5.18 12.89
CA SER A 137 15.18 -4.10 13.70
C SER A 137 14.21 -3.22 12.90
N ALA A 138 14.53 -2.93 11.64
CA ALA A 138 13.68 -2.14 10.75
C ALA A 138 12.35 -2.83 10.46
N THR A 139 12.39 -4.11 10.09
CA THR A 139 11.19 -4.91 9.82
C THR A 139 10.31 -5.05 11.07
N PHE A 140 10.92 -5.32 12.24
CA PHE A 140 10.16 -5.40 13.49
C PHE A 140 9.56 -4.06 13.88
N LYS A 141 10.29 -2.96 13.74
CA LYS A 141 9.79 -1.61 14.02
C LYS A 141 8.57 -1.28 13.16
N ALA A 142 8.62 -1.59 11.86
CA ALA A 142 7.49 -1.39 10.95
C ALA A 142 6.28 -2.27 11.32
N MET A 143 6.51 -3.55 11.62
CA MET A 143 5.46 -4.47 12.08
C MET A 143 4.85 -4.00 13.40
N LEU A 144 5.67 -3.59 14.36
CA LEU A 144 5.23 -3.11 15.67
C LEU A 144 4.40 -1.83 15.52
N ARG A 145 4.85 -0.88 14.70
CA ARG A 145 4.07 0.33 14.42
C ARG A 145 2.70 -0.03 13.84
N PHE A 146 2.66 -0.93 12.85
CA PHE A 146 1.40 -1.40 12.26
C PHE A 146 0.46 -2.06 13.29
N VAL A 147 1.00 -2.84 14.24
CA VAL A 147 0.18 -3.46 15.28
C VAL A 147 -0.59 -2.41 16.10
N TYR A 148 0.02 -1.26 16.38
CA TYR A 148 -0.61 -0.17 17.16
C TYR A 148 -1.46 0.77 16.31
N THR A 149 -1.05 1.08 15.08
CA THR A 149 -1.66 2.14 14.27
C THR A 149 -2.53 1.64 13.11
N ASP A 150 -2.47 0.34 12.82
CA ASP A 150 -3.06 -0.29 11.63
C ASP A 150 -2.63 0.40 10.32
N SER A 151 -1.45 1.02 10.30
CA SER A 151 -0.93 1.80 9.18
C SER A 151 0.58 1.57 9.03
N LEU A 152 1.07 1.58 7.80
CA LEU A 152 2.50 1.57 7.51
C LEU A 152 3.05 3.00 7.41
N PRO A 153 4.33 3.21 7.74
CA PRO A 153 5.02 4.44 7.39
C PRO A 153 4.93 4.69 5.88
N GLU A 154 4.85 5.96 5.49
CA GLU A 154 4.86 6.34 4.08
C GLU A 154 6.18 5.94 3.42
N ASP A 155 6.17 5.75 2.09
CA ASP A 155 7.30 5.17 1.35
C ASP A 155 8.60 5.98 1.57
N ASP A 156 8.50 7.29 1.85
CA ASP A 156 9.61 8.20 2.15
C ASP A 156 10.29 7.94 3.52
N GLU A 157 9.59 7.33 4.49
CA GLU A 157 10.13 7.00 5.82
C GLU A 157 10.86 5.64 5.85
N LEU A 158 10.80 4.88 4.76
CA LEU A 158 11.46 3.58 4.59
C LEU A 158 12.87 3.70 3.97
N GLU A 159 13.27 4.90 3.52
CA GLU A 159 14.62 5.15 3.00
C GLU A 159 15.63 5.43 4.12
N LEU A 160 16.23 4.37 4.68
CA LEU A 160 17.26 4.46 5.71
C LEU A 160 18.69 4.21 5.15
N GLY A 161 19.23 5.08 4.29
CA GLY A 161 20.67 5.03 3.90
C GLY A 161 21.05 3.77 3.09
N ASP A 162 22.14 3.06 3.45
CA ASP A 162 22.53 1.72 2.91
C ASP A 162 21.47 0.61 3.17
N SER A 163 20.21 1.01 3.38
CA SER A 163 19.05 0.21 3.69
C SER A 163 18.66 -0.72 2.54
N PRO A 164 18.06 -1.88 2.87
CA PRO A 164 17.42 -2.74 1.89
C PRO A 164 16.51 -1.95 0.94
N THR A 165 16.44 -2.41 -0.31
CA THR A 165 15.54 -1.83 -1.31
C THR A 165 14.08 -1.91 -0.82
N PRO A 166 13.16 -1.04 -1.30
CA PRO A 166 11.74 -1.13 -0.92
C PRO A 166 11.15 -2.53 -1.10
N ILE A 167 11.61 -3.25 -2.13
CA ILE A 167 11.26 -4.64 -2.40
C ILE A 167 11.67 -5.56 -1.23
N GLU A 168 12.92 -5.49 -0.79
CA GLU A 168 13.43 -6.30 0.32
C GLU A 168 12.70 -5.98 1.64
N VAL A 169 12.44 -4.71 1.92
CA VAL A 169 11.67 -4.28 3.10
C VAL A 169 10.27 -4.89 3.09
N PHE A 170 9.53 -4.76 1.98
CA PHE A 170 8.18 -5.32 1.90
C PHE A 170 8.17 -6.85 1.89
N GLN A 171 9.23 -7.52 1.41
CA GLN A 171 9.36 -8.98 1.46
C GLN A 171 9.56 -9.50 2.87
N ASP A 172 10.47 -8.88 3.62
CA ASP A 172 10.69 -9.25 5.01
C ASP A 172 9.47 -8.89 5.86
N LEU A 173 8.83 -7.75 5.59
CA LEU A 173 7.60 -7.36 6.27
C LEU A 173 6.44 -8.31 5.96
N LEU A 174 6.33 -8.77 4.72
CA LEU A 174 5.36 -9.80 4.32
C LEU A 174 5.59 -11.11 5.08
N ALA A 175 6.86 -11.49 5.26
CA ALA A 175 7.23 -12.69 5.98
C ALA A 175 6.85 -12.68 7.44
N VAL A 176 7.10 -11.58 8.11
CA VAL A 176 6.75 -11.45 9.52
C VAL A 176 5.26 -11.27 9.68
N ALA A 177 4.58 -10.61 8.74
CA ALA A 177 3.12 -10.49 8.76
C ALA A 177 2.44 -11.85 8.67
N ASP A 178 2.92 -12.74 7.79
CA ASP A 178 2.41 -14.11 7.71
C ASP A 178 2.74 -14.91 8.98
N ARG A 179 4.00 -14.88 9.44
CA ARG A 179 4.46 -15.57 10.66
C ARG A 179 3.66 -15.17 11.89
N TYR A 180 3.25 -13.91 12.01
CA TYR A 180 2.48 -13.37 13.13
C TYR A 180 0.97 -13.30 12.86
N ALA A 181 0.48 -13.86 11.75
CA ALA A 181 -0.94 -13.87 11.36
C ALA A 181 -1.58 -12.46 11.37
N LEU A 182 -0.87 -11.49 10.77
CA LEU A 182 -1.30 -10.12 10.56
C LEU A 182 -1.86 -9.97 9.14
N ASP A 183 -3.04 -10.54 8.89
CA ASP A 183 -3.59 -10.71 7.52
C ASP A 183 -3.71 -9.40 6.72
N ARG A 184 -4.14 -8.32 7.37
CA ARG A 184 -4.25 -7.00 6.72
C ARG A 184 -2.89 -6.46 6.30
N LEU A 185 -1.88 -6.59 7.16
CA LEU A 185 -0.50 -6.19 6.84
C LEU A 185 0.04 -7.03 5.67
N LYS A 186 -0.17 -8.35 5.72
CA LYS A 186 0.22 -9.29 4.67
C LYS A 186 -0.33 -8.86 3.31
N LEU A 187 -1.62 -8.51 3.23
CA LEU A 187 -2.24 -8.05 1.99
C LEU A 187 -1.72 -6.68 1.52
N ILE A 188 -1.43 -5.76 2.43
CA ILE A 188 -0.83 -4.45 2.11
C ILE A 188 0.55 -4.66 1.49
N CYS A 189 1.42 -5.46 2.12
CA CYS A 189 2.75 -5.75 1.60
C CYS A 189 2.68 -6.46 0.24
N ALA A 190 1.79 -7.43 0.07
CA ALA A 190 1.58 -8.10 -1.21
C ALA A 190 1.14 -7.11 -2.32
N ARG A 191 0.28 -6.14 -1.98
CA ARG A 191 -0.16 -5.09 -2.92
C ARG A 191 0.97 -4.11 -3.27
N LYS A 192 1.76 -3.68 -2.30
CA LYS A 192 2.91 -2.79 -2.58
C LYS A 192 3.92 -3.48 -3.49
N LEU A 193 4.24 -4.76 -3.21
CA LEU A 193 5.07 -5.57 -4.09
C LEU A 193 4.45 -5.72 -5.48
N TRP A 194 3.13 -5.91 -5.56
CA TRP A 194 2.41 -5.95 -6.82
C TRP A 194 2.57 -4.69 -7.66
N GLU A 195 2.34 -3.53 -7.05
CA GLU A 195 2.44 -2.22 -7.70
C GLU A 195 3.85 -1.99 -8.25
N ILE A 196 4.88 -2.31 -7.47
CA ILE A 196 6.29 -2.25 -7.90
C ILE A 196 6.56 -3.19 -9.09
N MET A 197 5.93 -4.36 -9.13
CA MET A 197 6.09 -5.36 -10.19
C MET A 197 5.23 -5.10 -11.45
N SER A 198 4.21 -4.26 -11.37
CA SER A 198 3.18 -4.11 -12.42
C SER A 198 3.56 -3.15 -13.54
N GLU A 199 4.65 -2.40 -13.41
CA GLU A 199 5.24 -1.68 -14.53
C GLU A 199 5.88 -2.70 -15.50
N GLU A 200 5.37 -2.82 -16.74
CA GLU A 200 5.78 -3.88 -17.70
C GLU A 200 7.29 -3.96 -17.97
N GLU A 201 7.99 -2.82 -17.94
CA GLU A 201 9.46 -2.78 -18.07
C GLU A 201 10.16 -3.36 -16.83
N ASN A 202 9.51 -3.32 -15.67
CA ASN A 202 10.00 -3.86 -14.41
C ASN A 202 9.62 -5.32 -14.21
N PHE A 203 8.49 -5.84 -14.71
CA PHE A 203 8.13 -7.26 -14.52
C PHE A 203 9.22 -8.23 -15.02
N LYS A 204 9.77 -7.97 -16.22
CA LYS A 204 10.86 -8.79 -16.79
C LYS A 204 12.18 -8.62 -16.04
N LYS A 205 12.42 -7.44 -15.46
CA LYS A 205 13.62 -7.14 -14.66
C LYS A 205 13.53 -7.77 -13.26
N VAL A 206 12.38 -7.61 -12.60
CA VAL A 206 12.11 -8.02 -11.22
C VAL A 206 12.01 -9.53 -11.11
N VAL A 207 11.41 -10.23 -12.08
CA VAL A 207 11.42 -11.72 -12.13
C VAL A 207 12.83 -12.32 -12.09
N LEU A 208 13.83 -11.58 -12.58
CA LEU A 208 15.23 -12.01 -12.60
C LEU A 208 16.03 -11.55 -11.37
N THR A 209 15.43 -10.78 -10.46
CA THR A 209 16.08 -10.37 -9.21
C THR A 209 16.04 -11.48 -8.16
N ASP A 210 17.07 -11.54 -7.32
CA ASP A 210 17.07 -12.40 -6.14
C ASP A 210 15.87 -12.12 -5.23
N GLY A 211 15.38 -10.88 -5.20
CA GLY A 211 14.15 -10.51 -4.51
C GLY A 211 12.93 -11.32 -4.97
N TYR A 212 12.67 -11.44 -6.27
CA TYR A 212 11.51 -12.22 -6.75
C TYR A 212 11.66 -13.71 -6.44
N ILE A 213 12.86 -14.26 -6.54
CA ILE A 213 13.15 -15.65 -6.17
C ILE A 213 12.87 -15.87 -4.68
N GLN A 214 13.34 -14.96 -3.82
CA GLN A 214 13.07 -15.02 -2.38
C GLN A 214 11.57 -14.89 -2.07
N LEU A 215 10.85 -14.01 -2.75
CA LEU A 215 9.39 -13.88 -2.61
C LEU A 215 8.66 -15.17 -3.02
N ALA A 216 9.03 -15.76 -4.16
CA ALA A 216 8.45 -17.00 -4.65
C ALA A 216 8.75 -18.19 -3.73
N GLN A 217 9.95 -18.23 -3.13
CA GLN A 217 10.34 -19.26 -2.17
C GLN A 217 9.64 -19.09 -0.82
N LYS A 218 9.62 -17.87 -0.26
CA LYS A 218 9.04 -17.61 1.06
C LYS A 218 7.50 -17.56 1.03
N PHE A 219 6.87 -17.14 -0.07
CA PHE A 219 5.41 -16.90 -0.17
C PHE A 219 4.77 -17.42 -1.47
N PRO A 220 4.77 -18.73 -1.72
CA PRO A 220 4.24 -19.30 -2.97
C PRO A 220 2.73 -19.09 -3.16
N SER A 221 1.94 -19.06 -2.08
CA SER A 221 0.49 -18.82 -2.13
C SER A 221 0.17 -17.38 -2.53
N ILE A 222 0.93 -16.42 -2.02
CA ILE A 222 0.77 -15.00 -2.38
C ILE A 222 1.19 -14.79 -3.83
N LEU A 223 2.29 -15.42 -4.26
CA LEU A 223 2.72 -15.38 -5.65
C LEU A 223 1.64 -15.94 -6.59
N ALA A 224 0.93 -17.00 -6.17
CA ALA A 224 -0.19 -17.56 -6.93
C ALA A 224 -1.37 -16.57 -7.01
N GLU A 225 -1.77 -15.96 -5.90
CA GLU A 225 -2.83 -14.93 -5.86
C GLU A 225 -2.47 -13.69 -6.68
N LEU A 226 -1.23 -13.24 -6.60
CA LEU A 226 -0.70 -12.13 -7.39
C LEU A 226 -0.71 -12.50 -8.87
N ARG A 227 -0.19 -13.67 -9.27
CA ARG A 227 -0.24 -14.15 -10.67
C ARG A 227 -1.67 -14.25 -11.21
N GLU A 228 -2.60 -14.76 -10.41
CA GLU A 228 -4.02 -14.84 -10.78
C GLU A 228 -4.60 -13.42 -11.01
N LYS A 229 -4.26 -12.47 -10.15
CA LYS A 229 -4.66 -11.06 -10.32
C LYS A 229 -4.02 -10.38 -11.54
N ALA A 230 -2.76 -10.69 -11.91
CA ALA A 230 -2.17 -10.21 -13.19
C ALA A 230 -2.97 -10.74 -14.36
N LEU A 231 -3.20 -12.05 -14.36
CA LEU A 231 -3.85 -12.72 -15.48
C LEU A 231 -5.23 -12.10 -15.70
N ASN A 232 -5.97 -11.88 -14.61
CA ASN A 232 -7.30 -11.26 -14.66
C ASN A 232 -7.26 -9.78 -15.08
N GLN A 233 -6.20 -9.04 -14.75
CA GLN A 233 -6.00 -7.68 -15.26
C GLN A 233 -5.65 -7.64 -16.76
N SER A 234 -4.84 -8.59 -17.25
CA SER A 234 -4.53 -8.70 -18.69
C SER A 234 -5.72 -9.12 -19.55
N VAL A 235 -6.61 -9.97 -19.02
CA VAL A 235 -7.82 -10.43 -19.70
C VAL A 235 -8.88 -9.32 -19.76
N ASN A 236 -8.94 -8.44 -18.75
CA ASN A 236 -9.86 -7.30 -18.74
C ASN A 236 -9.35 -6.07 -19.52
N ALA A 237 -8.10 -6.08 -19.96
CA ALA A 237 -7.48 -5.04 -20.78
C ALA A 237 -7.40 -5.41 -22.29
N SER A 238 -7.89 -6.59 -22.67
CA SER A 238 -7.94 -7.12 -24.05
C SER A 238 -9.36 -7.05 -24.61
#